data_AF-A0A2P7BDD0-F1
#
_entry.id   AF-A0A2P7BDD0-F1
#
_cell.length_a   1.000
_cell.length_b   1.000
_cell.length_c   1.000
_cell.angle_alpha   90.00
_cell.angle_beta   90.00
_cell.angle_gamma   90.00
#
_symmetry.space_group_name_H-M   'P 1'
#
loop_
_entity.id
_entity.type
_entity.pdbx_description
1 polymer ?
#
loop_
_entity_poly.entity_id
_entity_poly.type
_entity_poly.pdbx_seq_one_letter_code
_entity_poly.pdbx_strand_id
1 'polypeptide(L)'
;MVSKAPRSQFPKPPLDGLRKRLQESRDGTSQQRGAFVRESFRLPRLAAREKAREWFEQYPKAAYWTEIESWYERPGDIIEFTMRRLPNAD
;
A
#
# COMPACT_ATOMS: atom_id res chain seq x y z
N MET A 1 34.03 -30.80 28.16
CA MET A 1 34.11 -31.07 26.71
C MET A 1 32.73 -30.90 26.14
N VAL A 2 32.41 -29.78 25.49
CA VAL A 2 31.12 -29.62 24.79
C VAL A 2 31.40 -29.01 23.41
N SER A 3 31.15 -29.82 22.38
CA SER A 3 31.42 -29.48 20.99
C SER A 3 30.30 -28.57 20.47
N LYS A 4 30.65 -27.35 20.05
CA LYS A 4 29.74 -26.40 19.40
C LYS A 4 29.75 -26.68 17.91
N ALA A 5 28.57 -26.97 17.34
CA ALA A 5 28.39 -27.28 15.92
C ALA A 5 28.96 -26.19 14.98
N PRO A 6 29.45 -26.54 13.77
CA PRO A 6 30.02 -25.57 12.83
C PRO A 6 28.93 -24.64 12.26
N ARG A 7 29.24 -23.34 12.23
CA ARG A 7 28.42 -22.31 11.59
C ARG A 7 28.40 -22.55 10.08
N SER A 8 27.20 -22.49 9.51
CA SER A 8 26.89 -22.66 8.09
C SER A 8 27.86 -21.89 7.16
N GLN A 9 28.61 -22.64 6.35
CA GLN A 9 29.60 -22.15 5.39
C GLN A 9 28.97 -22.09 3.99
N PHE A 10 27.99 -21.20 3.79
CA PHE A 10 27.55 -20.84 2.44
C PHE A 10 27.99 -19.39 2.14
N PRO A 11 28.78 -19.14 1.07
CA PRO A 11 29.06 -17.78 0.66
C PRO A 11 27.74 -17.11 0.27
N LYS A 12 27.52 -15.88 0.75
CA LYS A 12 26.36 -15.09 0.36
C LYS A 12 26.39 -14.92 -1.16
N PRO A 13 25.31 -15.24 -1.89
CA PRO A 13 25.28 -15.09 -3.34
C PRO A 13 25.55 -13.62 -3.71
N PRO A 14 26.20 -13.34 -4.87
CA PRO A 14 26.55 -11.99 -5.26
C PRO A 14 25.29 -11.13 -5.42
N LEU A 15 25.13 -10.15 -4.53
CA LEU A 15 23.93 -9.32 -4.46
C LEU A 15 23.92 -8.19 -5.52
N ASP A 16 25.05 -7.91 -6.19
CA ASP A 16 25.16 -6.80 -7.14
C ASP A 16 24.26 -6.98 -8.37
N GLY A 17 24.21 -8.19 -8.94
CA GLY A 17 23.27 -8.49 -10.03
C GLY A 17 21.81 -8.43 -9.60
N LEU A 18 21.52 -8.76 -8.33
CA LEU A 18 20.18 -8.64 -7.75
C LEU A 18 19.79 -7.17 -7.50
N ARG A 19 20.73 -6.35 -7.01
CA ARG A 19 20.52 -4.91 -6.79
C ARG A 19 20.21 -4.18 -8.08
N LYS A 20 20.96 -4.46 -9.16
CA LYS A 20 20.74 -3.86 -10.48
C LYS A 20 19.36 -4.23 -11.02
N ARG A 21 18.98 -5.52 -10.97
CA ARG A 21 17.65 -5.97 -11.42
C ARG A 21 16.49 -5.42 -10.59
N LEU A 22 16.67 -5.25 -9.27
CA LEU A 22 15.67 -4.62 -8.40
C LEU A 22 15.51 -3.13 -8.69
N GLN A 23 16.58 -2.42 -9.04
CA GLN A 23 16.51 -1.01 -9.47
C GLN A 23 15.81 -0.90 -10.84
N GLU A 24 16.20 -1.71 -11.81
CA GLU A 24 15.59 -1.75 -13.15
C GLU A 24 14.09 -2.11 -13.09
N SER A 25 13.71 -3.04 -12.20
CA SER A 25 12.29 -3.39 -11.98
C SER A 25 11.50 -2.26 -11.30
N ARG A 26 12.13 -1.45 -10.44
CA ARG A 26 11.46 -0.30 -9.81
C ARG A 26 11.17 0.82 -10.81
N ASP A 27 12.05 1.01 -11.78
CA ASP A 27 11.93 2.03 -12.83
C ASP A 27 10.87 1.65 -13.88
N GLY A 28 10.85 0.39 -14.32
CA GLY A 28 9.94 -0.07 -15.38
C GLY A 28 8.48 -0.34 -14.98
N THR A 29 8.21 -0.58 -13.68
CA THR A 29 6.85 -0.98 -13.23
C THR A 29 6.07 0.16 -12.56
N SER A 30 6.73 1.26 -12.19
CA SER A 30 6.08 2.39 -11.52
C SER A 30 5.43 3.38 -12.50
N GLN A 31 5.75 3.31 -13.80
CA GLN A 31 5.32 4.29 -14.79
C GLN A 31 3.94 3.99 -15.41
N GLN A 32 3.46 2.74 -15.38
CA GLN A 32 2.22 2.33 -16.08
C GLN A 32 0.96 2.28 -15.19
N ARG A 33 1.10 2.41 -13.88
CA ARG A 33 -0.01 2.71 -12.96
C ARG A 33 0.54 3.69 -11.93
N GLY A 34 0.31 4.99 -12.14
CA GLY A 34 0.82 6.04 -11.28
C GLY A 34 0.64 5.69 -9.80
N ALA A 35 1.64 5.98 -8.97
CA ALA A 35 1.61 5.66 -7.55
C ALA A 35 0.29 6.12 -6.91
N PHE A 36 -0.54 5.18 -6.46
CA PHE A 36 -1.84 5.48 -5.87
C PHE A 36 -1.66 6.39 -4.64
N VAL A 37 -2.44 7.46 -4.59
CA VAL A 37 -2.60 8.30 -3.40
C VAL A 37 -3.48 7.54 -2.41
N ARG A 38 -3.04 7.48 -1.16
CA ARG A 38 -3.76 6.82 -0.06
C ARG A 38 -3.99 7.78 1.07
N GLU A 39 -5.20 7.77 1.61
CA GLU A 39 -5.56 8.57 2.76
C GLU A 39 -6.33 7.72 3.77
N SER A 40 -5.85 7.70 5.00
CA SER A 40 -6.43 6.89 6.09
C SER A 40 -7.18 7.78 7.07
N PHE A 41 -8.36 7.31 7.47
CA PHE A 41 -9.27 8.02 8.37
C PHE A 41 -9.65 7.13 9.54
N ARG A 42 -9.93 7.76 10.68
CA ARG A 42 -10.49 7.11 11.87
C ARG A 42 -11.64 7.96 12.38
N LEU A 43 -12.86 7.56 12.06
CA LEU A 43 -14.07 8.35 12.28
C LEU A 43 -15.21 7.48 12.83
N PRO A 44 -16.20 8.05 13.55
CA PRO A 44 -17.43 7.32 13.87
C PRO A 44 -18.11 6.76 12.61
N ARG A 45 -18.84 5.65 12.73
CA ARG A 45 -19.39 4.91 11.59
C ARG A 45 -20.21 5.75 10.62
N LEU A 46 -21.06 6.64 11.13
CA LEU A 46 -21.85 7.54 10.28
C LEU A 46 -20.94 8.53 9.54
N ALA A 47 -20.02 9.17 10.25
CA ALA A 47 -19.07 10.11 9.68
C ALA A 47 -18.12 9.44 8.66
N ALA A 48 -17.74 8.18 8.87
CA ALA A 48 -16.91 7.42 7.93
C ALA A 48 -17.64 7.17 6.60
N ARG A 49 -18.95 6.88 6.64
CA ARG A 49 -19.78 6.73 5.44
C ARG A 49 -19.90 8.03 4.66
N GLU A 50 -20.20 9.12 5.36
CA GLU A 50 -20.27 10.46 4.75
C GLU A 50 -18.91 10.82 4.13
N LYS A 51 -17.81 10.60 4.86
CA LYS A 51 -16.47 10.90 4.36
C LYS A 51 -16.09 10.09 3.12
N ALA A 52 -16.42 8.80 3.10
CA ALA A 52 -16.19 7.97 1.93
C ALA A 52 -17.01 8.48 0.72
N ARG A 53 -18.28 8.86 0.95
CA ARG A 53 -19.13 9.45 -0.09
C ARG A 53 -18.56 10.76 -0.64
N GLU A 54 -18.16 11.68 0.23
CA GLU A 54 -17.51 12.94 -0.18
C GLU A 54 -16.27 12.67 -1.04
N TRP A 55 -15.50 11.64 -0.72
CA TRP A 55 -14.32 11.26 -1.49
C TRP A 55 -14.68 10.72 -2.87
N PHE A 56 -15.76 9.94 -3.00
CA PHE A 56 -16.25 9.47 -4.30
C PHE A 56 -16.89 10.60 -5.13
N GLU A 57 -17.49 11.59 -4.49
CA GLU A 57 -18.02 12.78 -5.15
C GLU A 57 -16.89 13.68 -5.69
N GLN A 58 -15.82 13.87 -4.91
CA GLN A 58 -14.65 14.65 -5.34
C GLN A 58 -13.74 13.91 -6.33
N TYR A 59 -13.57 12.60 -6.16
CA TYR A 59 -12.73 11.76 -7.01
C TYR A 59 -13.55 10.58 -7.53
N PRO A 60 -14.34 10.76 -8.62
CA PRO A 60 -15.16 9.69 -9.17
C PRO A 60 -14.34 8.45 -9.54
N LYS A 61 -14.85 7.26 -9.22
CA LYS A 61 -14.16 5.98 -9.50
C LYS A 61 -13.77 5.81 -10.97
N ALA A 62 -14.62 6.28 -11.90
CA ALA A 62 -14.36 6.15 -13.33
C ALA A 62 -13.13 6.93 -13.79
N ALA A 63 -12.94 8.15 -13.29
CA ALA A 63 -11.83 9.03 -13.67
C ALA A 63 -10.55 8.75 -12.86
N TYR A 64 -10.68 8.42 -11.56
CA TYR A 64 -9.54 8.34 -10.64
C TYR A 64 -9.26 6.92 -10.12
N TRP A 65 -10.00 5.89 -10.54
CA TRP A 65 -9.95 4.56 -9.93
C TRP A 65 -10.00 4.60 -8.40
N THR A 66 -10.83 5.50 -7.88
CA THR A 66 -11.05 5.68 -6.45
C THR A 66 -11.71 4.45 -5.86
N GLU A 67 -11.15 3.91 -4.78
CA GLU A 67 -11.64 2.71 -4.09
C GLU A 67 -11.33 2.79 -2.58
N ILE A 68 -12.10 2.06 -1.77
CA ILE A 68 -11.75 1.80 -0.37
C ILE A 68 -10.76 0.63 -0.36
N GLU A 69 -9.53 0.87 0.08
CA GLU A 69 -8.48 -0.14 0.17
C GLU A 69 -8.61 -1.01 1.42
N SER A 70 -9.08 -0.43 2.53
CA SER A 70 -9.19 -1.13 3.81
C SER A 70 -10.35 -0.58 4.63
N TRP A 71 -11.03 -1.45 5.37
CA TRP A 71 -12.15 -1.11 6.24
C TRP A 71 -12.08 -1.95 7.51
N TYR A 72 -11.93 -1.29 8.65
CA TYR A 72 -11.81 -1.93 9.95
C TYR A 72 -12.77 -1.31 10.95
N GLU A 73 -13.66 -2.12 11.51
CA GLU A 73 -14.53 -1.72 12.61
C GLU A 73 -13.76 -1.82 13.93
N ARG A 74 -13.76 -0.74 14.71
CA ARG A 74 -13.11 -0.64 16.02
C ARG A 74 -14.15 -0.50 17.12
N PRO A 75 -13.83 -0.89 18.37
CA PRO A 75 -14.71 -0.66 19.51
C PRO A 75 -15.11 0.82 19.65
N GLY A 76 -16.35 1.08 20.06
CA GLY A 76 -16.88 2.44 20.23
C GLY A 76 -17.49 3.06 18.96
N ASP A 77 -18.00 2.24 18.04
CA ASP A 77 -18.63 2.68 16.78
C ASP A 77 -17.69 3.51 15.88
N ILE A 78 -16.39 3.22 15.95
CA ILE A 78 -15.36 3.88 15.13
C ILE A 78 -14.98 2.98 13.96
N ILE A 79 -14.85 3.56 12.78
CA ILE A 79 -14.32 2.93 11.58
C ILE A 79 -12.96 3.51 11.29
N GLU A 80 -11.99 2.63 11.07
CA GLU A 80 -10.69 2.96 10.51
C GLU A 80 -10.66 2.46 9.07
N PHE A 81 -10.51 3.35 8.10
CA PHE A 81 -10.54 2.99 6.69
C PHE A 81 -9.52 3.78 5.89
N THR A 82 -9.10 3.21 4.76
CA THR A 82 -8.15 3.82 3.83
C THR A 82 -8.80 3.96 2.47
N MET A 83 -8.83 5.19 1.96
CA MET A 83 -9.20 5.47 0.57
C MET A 83 -7.96 5.42 -0.32
N ARG A 84 -8.10 4.93 -1.55
CA ARG A 84 -7.05 4.99 -2.58
C ARG A 84 -7.60 5.58 -3.88
N ARG A 85 -6.76 6.30 -4.61
CA ARG A 85 -7.06 6.80 -5.97
C ARG A 85 -5.78 6.99 -6.78
N LEU A 86 -5.92 7.16 -8.08
CA LEU A 86 -4.86 7.67 -8.93
C LEU A 86 -4.60 9.17 -8.63
N PRO A 87 -3.35 9.63 -8.74
CA PRO A 87 -3.00 11.03 -8.51
C PRO A 87 -3.63 11.97 -9.56
N ASN A 88 -3.72 11.50 -10.81
CA ASN A 88 -4.34 12.17 -11.94
C ASN A 88 -5.50 11.34 -12.49
N ALA A 89 -6.44 12.00 -13.17
CA ALA A 89 -7.48 11.31 -13.93
C ALA A 89 -6.89 10.71 -15.22
N ASP A 90 -7.45 9.58 -15.65
CA ASP A 90 -7.22 9.01 -16.98
C ASP A 90 -7.85 9.87 -18.08
#